data_AF-A0A497HDH4-F1
#
_entry.id   AF-A0A497HDH4-F1
#
_cell.length_a   1.000
_cell.length_b   1.000
_cell.length_c   1.000
_cell.angle_alpha   90.00
_cell.angle_beta   90.00
_cell.angle_gamma   90.00
#
_symmetry.space_group_name_H-M   'P 1'
#
loop_
_entity.id
_entity.type
_entity.pdbx_description
1 polymer ?
#
loop_
_entity_poly.entity_id
_entity_poly.type
_entity_poly.pdbx_seq_one_letter_code
_entity_poly.pdbx_strand_id
1 'polypeptide(L)'
;LGAPDEDSALTLLPAHSLLLEGKGYEAVALSALGSYGAILFSILLILPMRFIIDSPFNSYNILHEIMGYILIAITILMIATEKGRITDFTDKGVIPSILGIIFAFIVFIISGIFGLMILDFPVASPIGLPAPVLFPALAGLFGLPTLLTSALTKPTIPTQTIEDVEIEEKEKKSSILSIITGSLAGILVSIIPGITSATGTILAMNIRGESSRRQTIVTLSAVNTACAFSVILVLFIILKARSGAALAIQQLIPIEEWNTMNIPLNLVYLMASLLFSGTLSYFFTIFIGKIFAQRFTGIPYQPLVVATIVIIIILVSLFTGLNGLLVLLVATFIGLLPISWGVRRSHCMGVLLLPITLYFLM
;
A
#
# COMPACT_ATOMS: atom_id res chain seq x y z
N LEU A 1 -3.84 1.18 14.28
CA LEU A 1 -4.59 2.46 14.30
C LEU A 1 -5.63 2.39 13.20
N GLY A 2 -6.87 2.81 13.45
CA GLY A 2 -7.95 2.61 12.49
C GLY A 2 -8.61 1.22 12.60
N ALA A 3 -8.59 0.63 13.80
CA ALA A 3 -9.33 -0.59 14.09
C ALA A 3 -10.82 -0.36 13.75
N PRO A 4 -11.42 -1.28 13.00
CA PRO A 4 -12.82 -1.22 12.62
C PRO A 4 -13.70 -1.86 13.72
N ASP A 5 -15.01 -1.64 13.64
CA ASP A 5 -15.98 -2.22 14.58
C ASP A 5 -16.19 -3.73 14.31
N GLU A 6 -16.59 -4.50 15.33
CA GLU A 6 -16.79 -5.96 15.27
C GLU A 6 -17.82 -6.35 14.19
N ASP A 7 -18.89 -5.58 14.04
CA ASP A 7 -19.94 -5.81 13.03
C ASP A 7 -19.47 -5.62 11.58
N SER A 8 -18.34 -4.93 11.39
CA SER A 8 -17.74 -4.70 10.06
C SER A 8 -16.69 -5.75 9.67
N ALA A 9 -16.52 -6.81 10.48
CA ALA A 9 -15.52 -7.88 10.36
C ALA A 9 -15.34 -8.48 8.95
N LEU A 10 -16.43 -8.61 8.20
CA LEU A 10 -16.46 -9.21 6.85
C LEU A 10 -15.78 -8.36 5.77
N THR A 11 -15.62 -7.04 5.98
CA THR A 11 -14.99 -6.11 5.04
C THR A 11 -13.53 -5.79 5.39
N LEU A 12 -13.01 -6.41 6.46
CA LEU A 12 -11.75 -5.98 7.07
C LEU A 12 -10.52 -6.46 6.33
N LEU A 13 -9.48 -5.64 6.44
CA LEU A 13 -8.13 -6.07 6.15
C LEU A 13 -7.77 -7.28 7.06
N PRO A 14 -7.16 -8.34 6.53
CA PRO A 14 -6.86 -9.56 7.29
C PRO A 14 -6.15 -9.33 8.63
N ALA A 15 -5.26 -8.35 8.71
CA ALA A 15 -4.58 -7.98 9.95
C ALA A 15 -5.52 -7.42 11.02
N HIS A 16 -6.52 -6.62 10.63
CA HIS A 16 -7.54 -6.13 11.56
C HIS A 16 -8.43 -7.26 12.07
N SER A 17 -8.76 -8.23 11.21
CA SER A 17 -9.53 -9.40 11.65
C SER A 17 -8.76 -10.24 12.68
N LEU A 18 -7.45 -10.45 12.52
CA LEU A 18 -6.63 -11.14 13.52
C LEU A 18 -6.50 -10.33 14.80
N LEU A 19 -6.39 -9.00 14.72
CA LEU A 19 -6.36 -8.12 15.90
C LEU A 19 -7.62 -8.28 16.76
N LEU A 20 -8.80 -8.30 16.12
CA LEU A 20 -10.09 -8.50 16.79
C LEU A 20 -10.28 -9.93 17.31
N GLU A 21 -9.54 -10.90 16.79
CA GLU A 21 -9.50 -12.27 17.34
C GLU A 21 -8.50 -12.43 18.50
N GLY A 22 -7.85 -11.35 18.95
CA GLY A 22 -6.79 -11.40 19.96
C GLY A 22 -5.44 -11.88 19.41
N LYS A 23 -5.32 -12.09 18.10
CA LYS A 23 -4.14 -12.63 17.40
C LYS A 23 -3.30 -11.55 16.71
N GLY A 24 -3.27 -10.34 17.26
CA GLY A 24 -2.53 -9.21 16.69
C GLY A 24 -1.02 -9.45 16.62
N TYR A 25 -0.43 -10.12 17.63
CA TYR A 25 1.00 -10.47 17.62
C TYR A 25 1.33 -11.42 16.47
N GLU A 26 0.46 -12.39 16.22
CA GLU A 26 0.59 -13.33 15.11
C GLU A 26 0.58 -12.60 13.75
N ALA A 27 -0.33 -11.63 13.58
CA ALA A 27 -0.38 -10.80 12.38
C ALA A 27 0.95 -10.03 12.15
N VAL A 28 1.56 -9.51 13.22
CA VAL A 28 2.86 -8.83 13.16
C VAL A 28 3.97 -9.79 12.77
N ALA A 29 4.03 -10.99 13.37
CA ALA A 29 5.06 -11.97 13.06
C ALA A 29 4.95 -12.49 11.61
N LEU A 30 3.74 -12.77 11.12
CA LEU A 30 3.50 -13.15 9.72
C LEU A 30 3.89 -12.03 8.74
N SER A 31 3.62 -10.77 9.11
CA SER A 31 4.02 -9.61 8.31
C SER A 31 5.55 -9.46 8.25
N ALA A 32 6.24 -9.63 9.38
CA ALA A 32 7.70 -9.62 9.45
C ALA A 32 8.30 -10.75 8.62
N LEU A 33 7.74 -11.97 8.69
CA LEU A 33 8.18 -13.11 7.90
C LEU A 33 8.02 -12.88 6.40
N GLY A 34 6.86 -12.36 5.96
CA GLY A 34 6.63 -12.02 4.56
C GLY A 34 7.59 -10.96 4.04
N SER A 35 7.85 -9.94 4.85
CA SER A 35 8.77 -8.85 4.52
C SER A 35 10.22 -9.33 4.41
N TYR A 36 10.70 -10.09 5.40
CA TYR A 36 12.06 -10.61 5.39
C TYR A 36 12.29 -11.60 4.24
N GLY A 37 11.33 -12.51 4.01
CA GLY A 37 11.37 -13.41 2.87
C GLY A 37 11.43 -12.67 1.53
N ALA A 38 10.70 -11.57 1.39
CA ALA A 38 10.74 -10.73 0.18
C ALA A 38 12.08 -10.04 -0.04
N ILE A 39 12.79 -9.62 1.02
CA ILE A 39 14.14 -9.07 0.91
C ILE A 39 15.10 -10.13 0.35
N LEU A 40 15.10 -11.33 0.94
CA LEU A 40 15.96 -12.44 0.49
C LEU A 40 15.68 -12.82 -0.95
N PHE A 41 14.39 -12.90 -1.33
CA PHE A 41 13.99 -13.21 -2.70
C PHE A 41 14.34 -12.09 -3.69
N SER A 42 14.16 -10.82 -3.31
CA SER A 42 14.47 -9.68 -4.18
C SER A 42 15.97 -9.55 -4.45
N ILE A 43 16.83 -9.92 -3.50
CA ILE A 43 18.28 -9.98 -3.69
C ILE A 43 18.65 -10.97 -4.79
N LEU A 44 18.07 -12.17 -4.78
CA LEU A 44 18.28 -13.17 -5.82
C LEU A 44 17.89 -12.65 -7.21
N LEU A 45 16.92 -11.73 -7.26
CA LEU A 45 16.39 -11.16 -8.49
C LEU A 45 17.06 -9.84 -8.93
N ILE A 46 18.08 -9.33 -8.24
CA ILE A 46 18.78 -8.09 -8.63
C ILE A 46 19.26 -8.13 -10.09
N LEU A 47 20.07 -9.13 -10.46
CA LEU A 47 20.61 -9.27 -11.81
C LEU A 47 19.52 -9.64 -12.83
N PRO A 48 18.61 -10.61 -12.58
CA PRO A 48 17.47 -10.86 -13.44
C PRO A 48 16.63 -9.61 -13.74
N MET A 49 16.34 -8.80 -12.72
CA MET A 49 15.58 -7.55 -12.90
C MET A 49 16.30 -6.58 -13.82
N ARG A 50 17.60 -6.35 -13.61
CA ARG A 50 18.41 -5.49 -14.50
C ARG A 50 18.30 -5.94 -15.95
N PHE A 51 18.52 -7.23 -16.22
CA PHE A 51 18.52 -7.75 -17.58
C PHE A 51 17.15 -7.75 -18.24
N ILE A 52 16.07 -7.95 -17.48
CA ILE A 52 14.71 -7.94 -18.00
C ILE A 52 14.26 -6.50 -18.30
N ILE A 53 14.47 -5.58 -17.36
CA ILE A 53 13.98 -4.21 -17.44
C ILE A 53 14.73 -3.43 -18.53
N ASP A 54 16.06 -3.52 -18.53
CA ASP A 54 16.93 -2.85 -19.48
C ASP A 54 17.64 -3.88 -20.40
N SER A 55 18.75 -3.54 -21.04
CA SER A 55 19.53 -4.45 -21.89
C SER A 55 19.84 -5.79 -21.19
N PRO A 56 19.73 -6.94 -21.88
CA PRO A 56 19.48 -7.09 -23.32
C PRO A 56 18.00 -7.15 -23.72
N PHE A 57 17.05 -7.34 -22.78
CA PHE A 57 15.64 -7.51 -23.14
C PHE A 57 14.93 -6.18 -23.40
N ASN A 58 15.36 -5.11 -22.74
CA ASN A 58 14.82 -3.76 -22.85
C ASN A 58 13.28 -3.71 -22.72
N SER A 59 12.75 -4.53 -21.80
CA SER A 59 11.30 -4.70 -21.64
C SER A 59 10.62 -3.42 -21.15
N TYR A 60 11.36 -2.50 -20.51
CA TYR A 60 10.79 -1.23 -20.06
C TYR A 60 10.34 -0.35 -21.22
N ASN A 61 11.06 -0.31 -22.35
CA ASN A 61 10.63 0.47 -23.51
C ASN A 61 9.29 -0.04 -24.06
N ILE A 62 9.16 -1.35 -24.22
CA ILE A 62 7.91 -1.99 -24.63
C ILE A 62 6.80 -1.67 -23.62
N LEU A 63 7.09 -1.83 -22.33
CA LEU A 63 6.14 -1.53 -21.25
C LEU A 63 5.70 -0.06 -21.27
N HIS A 64 6.62 0.87 -21.55
CA HIS A 64 6.36 2.30 -21.60
C HIS A 64 5.43 2.68 -22.76
N GLU A 65 5.61 2.07 -23.94
CA GLU A 65 4.75 2.29 -25.11
C GLU A 65 3.31 1.85 -24.87
N ILE A 66 3.10 0.76 -24.14
CA ILE A 66 1.76 0.23 -23.84
C ILE A 66 1.24 0.62 -22.46
N MET A 67 1.92 1.52 -21.74
CA MET A 67 1.65 1.82 -20.33
C MET A 67 0.22 2.29 -20.08
N GLY A 68 -0.32 3.15 -20.95
CA GLY A 68 -1.71 3.61 -20.85
C GLY A 68 -2.71 2.45 -20.87
N TYR A 69 -2.52 1.49 -21.78
CA TYR A 69 -3.37 0.30 -21.87
C TYR A 69 -3.22 -0.64 -20.67
N ILE A 70 -2.01 -0.78 -20.12
CA ILE A 70 -1.77 -1.54 -18.88
C ILE A 70 -2.55 -0.93 -17.72
N LEU A 71 -2.51 0.39 -17.56
CA LEU A 71 -3.22 1.08 -16.49
C LEU A 71 -4.75 0.98 -16.64
N ILE A 72 -5.26 1.03 -17.88
CA ILE A 72 -6.68 0.74 -18.17
C ILE A 72 -7.01 -0.69 -17.74
N ALA A 73 -6.22 -1.68 -18.17
CA ALA A 73 -6.48 -3.09 -17.85
C ALA A 73 -6.48 -3.35 -16.34
N ILE A 74 -5.56 -2.73 -15.61
CA ILE A 74 -5.47 -2.85 -14.15
C ILE A 74 -6.65 -2.16 -13.47
N THR A 75 -7.06 -0.99 -13.96
CA THR A 75 -8.26 -0.29 -13.48
C THR A 75 -9.51 -1.14 -13.68
N ILE A 76 -9.70 -1.71 -14.88
CA ILE A 76 -10.83 -2.60 -15.18
C ILE A 76 -10.80 -3.82 -14.26
N LEU A 77 -9.64 -4.48 -14.11
CA LEU A 77 -9.49 -5.65 -13.25
C LEU A 77 -9.82 -5.32 -11.80
N MET A 78 -9.34 -4.19 -11.27
CA MET A 78 -9.64 -3.77 -9.90
C MET A 78 -11.13 -3.57 -9.67
N ILE A 79 -11.81 -2.88 -10.58
CA ILE A 79 -13.24 -2.58 -10.48
C ILE A 79 -14.08 -3.85 -10.69
N ALA A 80 -13.75 -4.67 -11.69
CA ALA A 80 -14.47 -5.91 -12.00
C ALA A 80 -14.28 -7.00 -10.91
N THR A 81 -13.18 -6.98 -10.17
CA THR A 81 -12.92 -7.92 -9.07
C THR A 81 -13.36 -7.38 -7.70
N GLU A 82 -14.17 -6.32 -7.68
CA GLU A 82 -14.81 -5.84 -6.46
C GLU A 82 -15.70 -6.94 -5.86
N LYS A 83 -15.55 -7.15 -4.56
CA LYS A 83 -16.31 -8.14 -3.78
C LYS A 83 -17.30 -7.49 -2.82
N GLY A 84 -17.30 -6.16 -2.67
CA GLY A 84 -18.32 -5.41 -1.94
C GLY A 84 -19.71 -5.75 -2.48
N ARG A 85 -20.62 -6.16 -1.58
CA ARG A 85 -22.00 -6.51 -1.91
C ARG A 85 -22.91 -5.53 -1.21
N ILE A 86 -23.64 -4.74 -1.98
CA ILE A 86 -24.59 -3.76 -1.45
C ILE A 86 -25.95 -4.42 -1.35
N THR A 87 -26.34 -4.77 -0.13
CA THR A 87 -27.59 -5.52 0.15
C THR A 87 -28.78 -4.61 0.44
N ASP A 88 -28.58 -3.30 0.60
CA ASP A 88 -29.62 -2.31 0.95
C ASP A 88 -30.85 -2.37 0.04
N PHE A 89 -30.67 -2.79 -1.22
CA PHE A 89 -31.74 -2.87 -2.23
C PHE A 89 -32.23 -4.31 -2.47
N THR A 90 -31.41 -5.33 -2.21
CA THR A 90 -31.77 -6.75 -2.43
C THR A 90 -30.78 -7.67 -1.72
N ASP A 91 -31.26 -8.66 -0.96
CA ASP A 91 -30.38 -9.55 -0.17
C ASP A 91 -29.79 -10.74 -0.96
N LYS A 92 -30.31 -11.03 -2.17
CA LYS A 92 -29.95 -12.23 -2.95
C LYS A 92 -29.83 -11.94 -4.45
N GLY A 93 -28.94 -12.68 -5.11
CA GLY A 93 -28.76 -12.65 -6.57
C GLY A 93 -27.50 -11.92 -7.02
N VAL A 94 -27.45 -11.58 -8.32
CA VAL A 94 -26.29 -10.93 -8.97
C VAL A 94 -26.30 -9.40 -8.77
N ILE A 95 -27.46 -8.83 -8.44
CA ILE A 95 -27.68 -7.38 -8.29
C ILE A 95 -26.75 -6.75 -7.24
N PRO A 96 -26.57 -7.30 -6.03
CA PRO A 96 -25.67 -6.72 -5.01
C PRO A 96 -24.21 -6.62 -5.47
N SER A 97 -23.76 -7.60 -6.26
CA SER A 97 -22.41 -7.62 -6.83
C SER A 97 -22.25 -6.57 -7.93
N ILE A 98 -23.25 -6.43 -8.81
CA ILE A 98 -23.25 -5.40 -9.87
C ILE A 98 -23.26 -4.01 -9.25
N LEU A 99 -24.07 -3.78 -8.21
CA LEU A 99 -24.07 -2.52 -7.48
C LEU A 99 -22.68 -2.25 -6.90
N GLY A 100 -22.05 -3.21 -6.22
CA GLY A 100 -20.68 -3.06 -5.72
C GLY A 100 -19.68 -2.57 -6.78
N ILE A 101 -19.74 -3.15 -7.99
CA ILE A 101 -18.91 -2.73 -9.14
C ILE A 101 -19.23 -1.30 -9.61
N ILE A 102 -20.51 -0.92 -9.68
CA ILE A 102 -20.92 0.43 -10.07
C ILE A 102 -20.44 1.46 -9.05
N PHE A 103 -20.63 1.20 -7.75
CA PHE A 103 -20.18 2.10 -6.69
C PHE A 103 -18.65 2.20 -6.65
N ALA A 104 -17.93 1.09 -6.87
CA ALA A 104 -16.48 1.11 -7.08
C ALA A 104 -16.06 2.00 -8.24
N PHE A 105 -16.74 1.91 -9.38
CA PHE A 105 -16.50 2.76 -10.54
C PHE A 105 -16.76 4.24 -10.24
N ILE A 106 -17.85 4.57 -9.54
CA ILE A 106 -18.16 5.95 -9.13
C ILE A 106 -17.06 6.51 -8.22
N VAL A 107 -16.62 5.75 -7.20
CA VAL A 107 -15.51 6.17 -6.31
C VAL A 107 -14.24 6.41 -7.13
N PHE A 108 -13.93 5.51 -8.08
CA PHE A 108 -12.76 5.66 -8.95
C PHE A 108 -12.81 6.95 -9.77
N ILE A 109 -13.94 7.24 -10.41
CA ILE A 109 -14.11 8.44 -11.24
C ILE A 109 -14.08 9.71 -10.40
N ILE A 110 -14.79 9.77 -9.27
CA ILE A 110 -14.77 10.93 -8.37
C ILE A 110 -13.36 11.21 -7.88
N SER A 111 -12.65 10.16 -7.42
CA SER A 111 -11.28 10.30 -6.96
C SER A 111 -10.34 10.70 -8.11
N GLY A 112 -10.55 10.18 -9.32
CA GLY A 112 -9.76 10.54 -10.50
C GLY A 112 -9.95 11.97 -10.97
N ILE A 113 -11.18 12.47 -10.98
CA ILE A 113 -11.47 13.89 -11.26
C ILE A 113 -10.81 14.76 -10.20
N PHE A 114 -10.93 14.38 -8.92
CA PHE A 114 -10.22 15.06 -7.84
C PHE A 114 -8.69 15.07 -8.08
N GLY A 115 -8.12 13.96 -8.51
CA GLY A 115 -6.72 13.84 -8.94
C GLY A 115 -6.32 14.84 -10.02
N LEU A 116 -7.11 14.94 -11.09
CA LEU A 116 -6.89 15.91 -12.17
C LEU A 116 -6.93 17.36 -11.67
N MET A 117 -7.79 17.66 -10.70
CA MET A 117 -7.92 19.01 -10.15
C MET A 117 -6.77 19.37 -9.20
N ILE A 118 -6.28 18.43 -8.39
CA ILE A 118 -5.28 18.73 -7.36
C ILE A 118 -3.85 18.81 -7.87
N LEU A 119 -3.51 18.19 -9.00
CA LEU A 119 -2.13 18.14 -9.50
C LEU A 119 -1.55 19.53 -9.77
N ASP A 120 -2.38 20.47 -10.23
CA ASP A 120 -2.01 21.86 -10.48
C ASP A 120 -2.54 22.82 -9.39
N PHE A 121 -3.09 22.28 -8.29
CA PHE A 121 -3.69 23.11 -7.25
C PHE A 121 -2.60 23.78 -6.40
N PRO A 122 -2.62 25.13 -6.27
CA PRO A 122 -1.55 25.85 -5.60
C PRO A 122 -1.58 25.57 -4.09
N VAL A 123 -0.57 24.86 -3.61
CA VAL A 123 -0.29 24.69 -2.18
C VAL A 123 1.06 25.29 -1.84
N ALA A 124 1.17 25.91 -0.67
CA ALA A 124 2.40 26.55 -0.21
C ALA A 124 2.64 26.18 1.24
N SER A 125 3.87 25.85 1.60
CA SER A 125 4.26 25.57 2.99
C SER A 125 4.44 26.87 3.75
N PRO A 126 3.70 27.09 4.86
CA PRO A 126 3.95 28.23 5.73
C PRO A 126 5.34 28.24 6.40
N ILE A 127 6.04 27.10 6.43
CA ILE A 127 7.38 26.96 7.04
C ILE A 127 8.52 26.88 6.02
N GLY A 128 8.25 27.13 4.73
CA GLY A 128 9.27 27.16 3.69
C GLY A 128 9.82 25.80 3.27
N LEU A 129 9.12 24.70 3.56
CA LEU A 129 9.48 23.36 3.11
C LEU A 129 8.79 23.00 1.77
N PRO A 130 9.24 21.95 1.06
CA PRO A 130 8.51 21.43 -0.09
C PRO A 130 7.05 21.11 0.28
N ALA A 131 6.11 21.55 -0.56
CA ALA A 131 4.68 21.42 -0.34
C ALA A 131 4.05 20.37 -1.27
N PRO A 132 4.17 19.06 -0.99
CA PRO A 132 3.60 18.04 -1.85
C PRO A 132 2.07 18.01 -1.69
N VAL A 133 1.33 18.38 -2.74
CA VAL A 133 -0.16 18.33 -2.74
C VAL A 133 -0.71 16.92 -2.52
N LEU A 134 0.05 15.89 -2.86
CA LEU A 134 -0.32 14.49 -2.62
C LEU A 134 -0.35 14.12 -1.14
N PHE A 135 0.37 14.83 -0.25
CA PHE A 135 0.33 14.53 1.18
C PHE A 135 -1.06 14.71 1.79
N PRO A 136 -1.71 15.90 1.72
CA PRO A 136 -3.08 16.06 2.22
C PRO A 136 -4.09 15.20 1.46
N ALA A 137 -3.91 15.01 0.15
CA ALA A 137 -4.83 14.19 -0.66
C ALA A 137 -4.83 12.72 -0.23
N LEU A 138 -3.66 12.09 -0.08
CA LEU A 138 -3.56 10.68 0.34
C LEU A 138 -3.91 10.51 1.82
N ALA A 139 -3.56 11.48 2.68
CA ALA A 139 -3.98 11.49 4.08
C ALA A 139 -5.51 11.53 4.19
N GLY A 140 -6.17 12.34 3.37
CA GLY A 140 -7.64 12.44 3.34
C GLY A 140 -8.32 11.27 2.65
N LEU A 141 -7.78 10.70 1.57
CA LEU A 141 -8.44 9.58 0.88
C LEU A 141 -8.38 8.26 1.68
N PHE A 142 -7.33 8.06 2.50
CA PHE A 142 -7.07 6.76 3.15
C PHE A 142 -6.98 6.84 4.68
N GLY A 143 -6.26 7.83 5.21
CA GLY A 143 -5.93 7.91 6.63
C GLY A 143 -7.06 8.48 7.48
N LEU A 144 -7.43 9.73 7.23
CA LEU A 144 -8.39 10.48 8.03
C LEU A 144 -9.79 9.87 8.08
N PRO A 145 -10.37 9.34 6.97
CA PRO A 145 -11.66 8.64 7.00
C PRO A 145 -11.65 7.46 7.97
N THR A 146 -10.59 6.65 7.93
CA THR A 146 -10.44 5.49 8.82
C THR A 146 -10.36 5.93 10.29
N LEU A 147 -9.60 6.99 10.58
CA LEU A 147 -9.47 7.50 11.94
C LEU A 147 -10.78 8.13 12.44
N LEU A 148 -11.49 8.87 11.59
CA LEU A 148 -12.80 9.45 11.91
C LEU A 148 -13.83 8.35 12.19
N THR A 149 -13.89 7.31 11.35
CA THR A 149 -14.76 6.16 11.61
C THR A 149 -14.41 5.50 12.94
N SER A 150 -13.12 5.25 13.23
CA SER A 150 -12.71 4.69 14.54
C SER A 150 -13.02 5.59 15.73
N ALA A 151 -13.01 6.92 15.55
CA ALA A 151 -13.39 7.87 16.60
C ALA A 151 -14.90 7.84 16.86
N LEU A 152 -15.70 7.61 15.82
CA LEU A 152 -17.17 7.53 15.90
C LEU A 152 -17.64 6.19 16.47
N THR A 153 -17.10 5.06 15.99
CA THR A 153 -17.58 3.71 16.40
C THR A 153 -17.00 3.24 17.72
N LYS A 154 -15.85 3.79 18.15
CA LYS A 154 -15.19 3.45 19.42
C LYS A 154 -14.99 1.94 19.61
N PRO A 155 -14.27 1.27 18.70
CA PRO A 155 -14.07 -0.17 18.75
C PRO A 155 -13.36 -0.58 20.04
N THR A 156 -13.81 -1.68 20.62
CA THR A 156 -13.14 -2.34 21.75
C THR A 156 -12.10 -3.30 21.24
N ILE A 157 -10.86 -3.16 21.72
CA ILE A 157 -9.77 -4.04 21.30
C ILE A 157 -9.57 -5.11 22.38
N PRO A 158 -9.73 -6.40 22.05
CA PRO A 158 -9.62 -7.46 23.04
C PRO A 158 -8.17 -7.66 23.51
N THR A 159 -8.02 -8.38 24.61
CA THR A 159 -6.71 -8.82 25.12
C THR A 159 -6.01 -9.70 24.08
N GLN A 160 -4.73 -9.41 23.84
CA GLN A 160 -3.95 -10.10 22.81
C GLN A 160 -3.27 -11.34 23.40
N THR A 161 -3.34 -12.47 22.69
CA THR A 161 -2.60 -13.68 23.01
C THR A 161 -1.18 -13.59 22.47
N ILE A 162 -0.23 -14.08 23.26
CA ILE A 162 1.20 -14.05 22.94
C ILE A 162 1.68 -15.49 22.91
N GLU A 163 1.20 -16.20 21.91
CA GLU A 163 1.66 -17.54 21.59
C GLU A 163 2.68 -17.42 20.46
N ASP A 164 3.69 -18.29 20.50
CA ASP A 164 4.61 -18.40 19.39
C ASP A 164 3.85 -18.89 18.16
N VAL A 165 4.16 -18.33 17.00
CA VAL A 165 3.44 -18.64 15.77
C VAL A 165 3.83 -20.04 15.32
N GLU A 166 2.99 -21.02 15.64
CA GLU A 166 3.09 -22.35 15.05
C GLU A 166 2.66 -22.28 13.58
N ILE A 167 3.58 -22.64 12.69
CA ILE A 167 3.35 -22.73 11.25
C ILE A 167 3.43 -24.20 10.87
N GLU A 168 2.30 -24.79 10.52
CA GLU A 168 2.22 -26.16 10.03
C GLU A 168 3.01 -26.32 8.72
N GLU A 169 3.47 -27.53 8.37
CA GLU A 169 4.25 -27.73 7.13
C GLU A 169 3.51 -27.28 5.85
N LYS A 170 2.19 -27.51 5.79
CA LYS A 170 1.34 -27.07 4.68
C LYS A 170 1.30 -25.54 4.58
N GLU A 171 1.31 -24.86 5.73
CA GLU A 171 1.35 -23.41 5.81
C GLU A 171 2.72 -22.84 5.46
N LYS A 172 3.82 -23.55 5.76
CA LYS A 172 5.17 -23.17 5.33
C LYS A 172 5.27 -23.10 3.80
N LYS A 173 4.86 -24.16 3.11
CA LYS A 173 4.85 -24.19 1.62
C LYS A 173 4.00 -23.06 1.05
N SER A 174 2.83 -22.84 1.63
CA SER A 174 1.92 -21.78 1.20
C SER A 174 2.48 -20.38 1.47
N SER A 175 3.24 -20.20 2.55
CA SER A 175 3.90 -18.94 2.89
C SER A 175 5.06 -18.64 1.95
N ILE A 176 5.85 -19.65 1.57
CA ILE A 176 6.89 -19.50 0.54
C ILE A 176 6.28 -19.06 -0.78
N LEU A 177 5.19 -19.70 -1.22
CA LEU A 177 4.48 -19.30 -2.43
C LEU A 177 3.95 -17.85 -2.31
N SER A 178 3.43 -17.49 -1.13
CA SER A 178 2.95 -16.13 -0.84
C SER A 178 4.06 -15.07 -0.92
N ILE A 179 5.27 -15.42 -0.47
CA ILE A 179 6.47 -14.58 -0.57
C ILE A 179 6.87 -14.43 -2.04
N ILE A 180 6.94 -15.52 -2.80
CA ILE A 180 7.36 -15.48 -4.21
C ILE A 180 6.37 -14.67 -5.05
N THR A 181 5.08 -15.01 -5.02
CA THR A 181 4.06 -14.31 -5.82
C THR A 181 3.91 -12.86 -5.36
N GLY A 182 3.98 -12.61 -4.05
CA GLY A 182 3.96 -11.27 -3.49
C GLY A 182 5.17 -10.44 -3.93
N SER A 183 6.37 -11.02 -3.90
CA SER A 183 7.59 -10.30 -4.30
C SER A 183 7.61 -9.98 -5.79
N LEU A 184 7.20 -10.93 -6.64
CA LEU A 184 7.06 -10.69 -8.09
C LEU A 184 6.04 -9.57 -8.37
N ALA A 185 4.90 -9.57 -7.70
CA ALA A 185 3.94 -8.48 -7.81
C ALA A 185 4.51 -7.16 -7.27
N GLY A 186 5.26 -7.17 -6.17
CA GLY A 186 5.96 -5.99 -5.65
C GLY A 186 6.97 -5.40 -6.62
N ILE A 187 7.71 -6.24 -7.33
CA ILE A 187 8.61 -5.83 -8.42
C ILE A 187 7.81 -5.15 -9.54
N LEU A 188 6.69 -5.73 -9.98
CA LEU A 188 5.84 -5.10 -11.00
C LEU A 188 5.30 -3.74 -10.54
N VAL A 189 4.85 -3.65 -9.29
CA VAL A 189 4.37 -2.39 -8.67
C VAL A 189 5.48 -1.34 -8.64
N SER A 190 6.75 -1.74 -8.46
CA SER A 190 7.87 -0.79 -8.45
C SER A 190 8.16 -0.14 -9.81
N ILE A 191 7.73 -0.77 -10.91
CA ILE A 191 7.98 -0.31 -12.29
C ILE A 191 6.81 0.54 -12.81
N ILE A 192 5.58 0.09 -12.55
CA ILE A 192 4.36 0.66 -13.10
C ILE A 192 3.88 1.85 -12.23
N PRO A 193 3.76 3.06 -12.80
CA PRO A 193 3.34 4.24 -12.03
C PRO A 193 1.89 4.16 -11.56
N GLY A 194 1.62 4.75 -10.39
CA GLY A 194 0.25 4.88 -9.84
C GLY A 194 -0.30 3.61 -9.19
N ILE A 195 0.40 2.49 -9.28
CA ILE A 195 0.01 1.22 -8.65
C ILE A 195 0.54 1.17 -7.22
N THR A 196 -0.24 0.57 -6.32
CA THR A 196 0.12 0.40 -4.90
C THR A 196 0.38 -1.05 -4.54
N SER A 197 0.92 -1.28 -3.34
CA SER A 197 1.06 -2.63 -2.81
C SER A 197 -0.30 -3.32 -2.62
N ALA A 198 -1.38 -2.59 -2.35
CA ALA A 198 -2.72 -3.16 -2.27
C ALA A 198 -3.16 -3.77 -3.61
N THR A 199 -2.94 -3.05 -4.71
CA THR A 199 -3.25 -3.51 -6.06
C THR A 199 -2.33 -4.65 -6.50
N GLY A 200 -1.03 -4.58 -6.17
CA GLY A 200 -0.10 -5.69 -6.37
C GLY A 200 -0.51 -6.94 -5.60
N THR A 201 -1.04 -6.80 -4.38
CA THR A 201 -1.53 -7.93 -3.58
C THR A 201 -2.77 -8.55 -4.21
N ILE A 202 -3.70 -7.74 -4.74
CA ILE A 202 -4.86 -8.25 -5.50
C ILE A 202 -4.41 -9.06 -6.72
N LEU A 203 -3.41 -8.57 -7.47
CA LEU A 203 -2.84 -9.30 -8.62
C LEU A 203 -2.20 -10.63 -8.17
N ALA A 204 -1.37 -10.60 -7.13
CA ALA A 204 -0.73 -11.80 -6.59
C ALA A 204 -1.75 -12.84 -6.09
N MET A 205 -2.85 -12.39 -5.46
CA MET A 205 -3.92 -13.26 -4.98
C MET A 205 -4.73 -13.86 -6.15
N ASN A 206 -5.03 -13.09 -7.20
CA ASN A 206 -5.76 -13.61 -8.36
C ASN A 206 -4.95 -14.68 -9.11
N ILE A 207 -3.63 -14.52 -9.23
CA ILE A 207 -2.76 -15.53 -9.87
C ILE A 207 -2.68 -16.80 -9.02
N ARG A 208 -2.64 -16.66 -7.70
CA ARG A 208 -2.42 -17.77 -6.77
C ARG A 208 -3.69 -18.55 -6.44
N GLY A 209 -4.87 -17.93 -6.45
CA GLY A 209 -6.14 -18.55 -6.05
C GLY A 209 -6.45 -18.40 -4.55
N GLU A 210 -7.26 -19.31 -4.00
CA GLU A 210 -7.74 -19.23 -2.61
C GLU A 210 -6.59 -19.09 -1.61
N SER A 211 -6.72 -18.11 -0.71
CA SER A 211 -5.72 -17.82 0.31
C SER A 211 -6.36 -17.56 1.66
N SER A 212 -5.71 -18.06 2.71
CA SER A 212 -6.13 -17.77 4.08
C SER A 212 -5.79 -16.33 4.46
N ARG A 213 -6.41 -15.83 5.54
CA ARG A 213 -6.11 -14.49 6.10
C ARG A 213 -4.64 -14.35 6.47
N ARG A 214 -4.04 -15.38 7.07
CA ARG A 214 -2.60 -15.45 7.38
C ARG A 214 -1.75 -15.26 6.12
N GLN A 215 -2.06 -16.01 5.06
CA GLN A 215 -1.32 -15.94 3.80
C GLN A 215 -1.50 -14.59 3.11
N THR A 216 -2.67 -13.98 3.21
CA THR A 216 -2.92 -12.65 2.65
C THR A 216 -2.02 -11.60 3.31
N ILE A 217 -1.78 -11.71 4.63
CA ILE A 217 -0.85 -10.83 5.36
C ILE A 217 0.59 -11.03 4.88
N VAL A 218 1.02 -12.29 4.72
CA VAL A 218 2.35 -12.63 4.19
C VAL A 218 2.54 -12.06 2.79
N THR A 219 1.58 -12.27 1.88
CA THR A 219 1.62 -11.74 0.51
C THR A 219 1.64 -10.22 0.51
N LEU A 220 0.76 -9.55 1.25
CA LEU A 220 0.70 -8.08 1.32
C LEU A 220 2.03 -7.48 1.78
N SER A 221 2.62 -8.09 2.81
CA SER A 221 3.90 -7.64 3.37
C SER A 221 5.07 -7.89 2.41
N ALA A 222 5.04 -9.02 1.69
CA ALA A 222 6.00 -9.33 0.65
C ALA A 222 5.91 -8.35 -0.54
N VAL A 223 4.71 -8.04 -1.02
CA VAL A 223 4.49 -7.04 -2.09
C VAL A 223 5.03 -5.68 -1.67
N ASN A 224 4.70 -5.22 -0.47
CA ASN A 224 5.14 -3.91 0.01
C ASN A 224 6.66 -3.83 0.14
N THR A 225 7.29 -4.87 0.71
CA THR A 225 8.73 -4.87 0.95
C THR A 225 9.53 -5.05 -0.33
N ALA A 226 9.11 -5.97 -1.21
CA ALA A 226 9.73 -6.13 -2.52
C ALA A 226 9.58 -4.86 -3.36
N CYS A 227 8.42 -4.20 -3.32
CA CYS A 227 8.24 -2.91 -3.99
C CYS A 227 9.22 -1.86 -3.45
N ALA A 228 9.32 -1.70 -2.13
CA ALA A 228 10.24 -0.73 -1.53
C ALA A 228 11.72 -1.00 -1.91
N PHE A 229 12.13 -2.28 -1.90
CA PHE A 229 13.46 -2.72 -2.31
C PHE A 229 13.70 -2.43 -3.80
N SER A 230 12.79 -2.89 -4.66
CA SER A 230 12.91 -2.80 -6.12
C SER A 230 12.78 -1.38 -6.62
N VAL A 231 12.08 -0.47 -5.94
CA VAL A 231 12.05 0.96 -6.32
C VAL A 231 13.46 1.56 -6.26
N ILE A 232 14.30 1.18 -5.29
CA ILE A 232 15.70 1.64 -5.26
C ILE A 232 16.49 1.03 -6.41
N LEU A 233 16.27 -0.24 -6.73
CA LEU A 233 16.92 -0.88 -7.87
C LEU A 233 16.54 -0.21 -9.20
N VAL A 234 15.24 -0.02 -9.43
CA VAL A 234 14.65 0.62 -10.61
C VAL A 234 15.13 2.06 -10.75
N LEU A 235 15.38 2.77 -9.64
CA LEU A 235 15.98 4.11 -9.68
C LEU A 235 17.34 4.11 -10.40
N PHE A 236 18.18 3.09 -10.21
CA PHE A 236 19.47 3.01 -10.90
C PHE A 236 19.36 2.44 -12.32
N ILE A 237 18.29 1.70 -12.64
CA ILE A 237 18.09 1.14 -13.98
C ILE A 237 17.44 2.16 -14.93
N ILE A 238 16.43 2.89 -14.47
CA ILE A 238 15.57 3.74 -15.32
C ILE A 238 15.71 5.23 -14.98
N LEU A 239 16.44 5.57 -13.90
CA LEU A 239 16.61 6.94 -13.40
C LEU A 239 15.31 7.67 -13.04
N LYS A 240 14.23 6.90 -12.79
CA LYS A 240 12.92 7.44 -12.39
C LYS A 240 12.62 7.08 -10.95
N ALA A 241 12.49 8.09 -10.09
CA ALA A 241 12.02 7.91 -8.71
C ALA A 241 10.53 7.54 -8.69
N ARG A 242 10.19 6.48 -7.93
CA ARG A 242 8.82 5.96 -7.79
C ARG A 242 8.28 5.97 -6.36
N SER A 243 9.08 6.47 -5.41
CA SER A 243 8.68 6.67 -4.02
C SER A 243 9.32 7.95 -3.47
N GLY A 244 8.76 8.50 -2.38
CA GLY A 244 9.36 9.66 -1.72
C GLY A 244 10.78 9.38 -1.22
N ALA A 245 11.06 8.16 -0.76
CA ALA A 245 12.41 7.75 -0.34
C ALA A 245 13.39 7.72 -1.53
N ALA A 246 12.97 7.19 -2.68
CA ALA A 246 13.80 7.19 -3.89
C ALA A 246 14.06 8.61 -4.41
N LEU A 247 13.05 9.49 -4.34
CA LEU A 247 13.20 10.90 -4.71
C LEU A 247 14.20 11.61 -3.80
N ALA A 248 14.12 11.37 -2.48
CA ALA A 248 15.10 11.91 -1.54
C ALA A 248 16.51 11.40 -1.84
N ILE A 249 16.68 10.10 -2.11
CA ILE A 249 17.97 9.53 -2.51
C ILE A 249 18.51 10.20 -3.78
N GLN A 250 17.67 10.36 -4.81
CA GLN A 250 18.04 11.04 -6.07
C GLN A 250 18.48 12.49 -5.86
N GLN A 251 17.99 13.16 -4.81
CA GLN A 251 18.37 14.53 -4.46
C GLN A 251 19.64 14.60 -3.58
N LEU A 252 19.94 13.55 -2.81
CA LEU A 252 21.04 13.53 -1.85
C LEU A 252 22.34 12.98 -2.43
N ILE A 253 22.26 12.06 -3.39
CA ILE A 253 23.44 11.41 -3.99
C ILE A 253 23.34 11.41 -5.51
N PRO A 254 24.49 11.48 -6.22
CA PRO A 254 24.51 11.28 -7.67
C PRO A 254 24.14 9.83 -7.99
N ILE A 255 23.15 9.67 -8.88
CA ILE A 255 22.70 8.36 -9.36
C ILE A 255 23.30 8.13 -10.74
N GLU A 256 24.19 7.14 -10.83
CA GLU A 256 24.74 6.66 -12.10
C GLU A 256 23.83 5.57 -12.67
N GLU A 257 23.52 5.67 -13.96
CA GLU A 257 22.73 4.67 -14.67
C GLU A 257 23.47 3.33 -14.70
N TRP A 258 22.76 2.26 -14.35
CA TRP A 258 23.32 0.91 -14.33
C TRP A 258 23.29 0.27 -15.73
N ASN A 259 24.14 0.76 -16.62
CA ASN A 259 24.24 0.28 -18.00
C ASN A 259 25.34 -0.78 -18.23
N THR A 260 26.30 -0.92 -17.31
CA THR A 260 27.38 -1.91 -17.40
C THR A 260 27.05 -3.22 -16.65
N MET A 261 27.94 -4.22 -16.77
CA MET A 261 27.83 -5.47 -15.99
C MET A 261 28.13 -5.24 -14.49
N ASN A 262 28.93 -4.22 -14.17
CA ASN A 262 29.29 -3.90 -12.80
C ASN A 262 28.17 -3.10 -12.14
N ILE A 263 27.81 -3.50 -10.92
CA ILE A 263 26.81 -2.79 -10.11
C ILE A 263 27.39 -1.45 -9.66
N PRO A 264 26.70 -0.30 -9.87
CA PRO A 264 27.15 1.00 -9.38
C PRO A 264 27.41 0.97 -7.88
N LEU A 265 28.51 1.58 -7.44
CA LEU A 265 28.96 1.50 -6.04
C LEU A 265 27.91 2.05 -5.05
N ASN A 266 27.24 3.15 -5.41
CA ASN A 266 26.16 3.73 -4.61
C ASN A 266 24.98 2.75 -4.46
N LEU A 267 24.64 2.00 -5.51
CA LEU A 267 23.61 0.97 -5.43
C LEU A 267 24.04 -0.18 -4.51
N VAL A 268 25.31 -0.60 -4.55
CA VAL A 268 25.83 -1.63 -3.64
C VAL A 268 25.69 -1.21 -2.19
N TYR A 269 26.08 0.03 -1.84
CA TYR A 269 25.94 0.54 -0.47
C TYR A 269 24.48 0.63 -0.03
N LEU A 270 23.59 1.11 -0.90
CA LEU A 270 22.16 1.18 -0.60
C LEU A 270 21.56 -0.22 -0.40
N MET A 271 21.86 -1.17 -1.28
CA MET A 271 21.39 -2.55 -1.14
C MET A 271 21.93 -3.22 0.12
N ALA A 272 23.21 -3.03 0.46
CA ALA A 272 23.80 -3.53 1.70
C ALA A 272 23.11 -2.92 2.93
N SER A 273 22.83 -1.61 2.92
CA SER A 273 22.11 -0.94 4.00
C SER A 273 20.67 -1.41 4.14
N LEU A 274 19.98 -1.71 3.03
CA LEU A 274 18.62 -2.26 3.01
C LEU A 274 18.59 -3.68 3.55
N LEU A 275 19.56 -4.51 3.19
CA LEU A 275 19.66 -5.87 3.72
C LEU A 275 19.94 -5.86 5.21
N PHE A 276 20.91 -5.05 5.65
CA PHE A 276 21.26 -4.93 7.07
C PHE A 276 20.09 -4.40 7.90
N SER A 277 19.50 -3.27 7.49
CA SER A 277 18.35 -2.68 8.17
C SER A 277 17.12 -3.58 8.13
N GLY A 278 16.86 -4.26 7.02
CA GLY A 278 15.76 -5.19 6.86
C GLY A 278 15.88 -6.41 7.77
N THR A 279 17.09 -6.97 7.89
CA THR A 279 17.38 -8.10 8.80
C THR A 279 17.21 -7.68 10.25
N LEU A 280 17.73 -6.51 10.62
CA LEU A 280 17.59 -5.97 11.97
C LEU A 280 16.12 -5.64 12.30
N SER A 281 15.40 -5.07 11.33
CA SER A 281 13.98 -4.75 11.43
C SER A 281 13.10 -5.97 11.65
N TYR A 282 13.44 -7.14 11.06
CA TYR A 282 12.71 -8.38 11.32
C TYR A 282 12.72 -8.74 12.82
N PHE A 283 13.90 -8.78 13.44
CA PHE A 283 14.03 -9.12 14.86
C PHE A 283 13.39 -8.06 15.75
N PHE A 284 13.59 -6.77 15.45
CA PHE A 284 12.97 -5.69 16.23
C PHE A 284 11.45 -5.64 16.08
N THR A 285 10.91 -5.94 14.90
CA THR A 285 9.45 -5.96 14.68
C THR A 285 8.79 -7.05 15.53
N ILE A 286 9.39 -8.24 15.60
CA ILE A 286 8.90 -9.32 16.45
C ILE A 286 9.02 -8.94 17.94
N PHE A 287 10.18 -8.43 18.36
CA PHE A 287 10.43 -8.03 19.74
C PHE A 287 9.49 -6.92 20.22
N ILE A 288 9.41 -5.83 19.46
CA ILE A 288 8.54 -4.67 19.76
C ILE A 288 7.08 -5.08 19.65
N GLY A 289 6.72 -5.91 18.66
CA GLY A 289 5.37 -6.45 18.50
C GLY A 289 4.89 -7.21 19.75
N LYS A 290 5.78 -8.00 20.36
CA LYS A 290 5.49 -8.72 21.61
C LYS A 290 5.24 -7.76 22.78
N ILE A 291 6.11 -6.77 22.96
CA ILE A 291 5.96 -5.74 23.99
C ILE A 291 4.65 -4.97 23.80
N PHE A 292 4.34 -4.62 22.56
CA PHE A 292 3.13 -3.89 22.22
C PHE A 292 1.90 -4.73 22.54
N ALA A 293 1.83 -5.99 22.09
CA ALA A 293 0.71 -6.89 22.39
C ALA A 293 0.46 -7.04 23.90
N GLN A 294 1.52 -7.06 24.72
CA GLN A 294 1.42 -7.13 26.19
C GLN A 294 0.83 -5.86 26.82
N ARG A 295 1.20 -4.69 26.30
CA ARG A 295 0.89 -3.39 26.93
C ARG A 295 -0.30 -2.67 26.32
N PHE A 296 -0.72 -3.08 25.13
CA PHE A 296 -1.70 -2.36 24.34
C PHE A 296 -3.08 -2.28 25.00
N THR A 297 -3.45 -3.29 25.80
CA THR A 297 -4.68 -3.31 26.60
C THR A 297 -4.79 -2.16 27.60
N GLY A 298 -3.67 -1.56 28.01
CA GLY A 298 -3.65 -0.40 28.90
C GLY A 298 -3.65 0.96 28.18
N ILE A 299 -3.57 0.99 26.85
CA ILE A 299 -3.51 2.24 26.09
C ILE A 299 -4.93 2.68 25.73
N PRO A 300 -5.36 3.90 26.13
CA PRO A 300 -6.68 4.38 25.77
C PRO A 300 -6.71 4.66 24.25
N TYR A 301 -7.44 3.81 23.52
CA TYR A 301 -7.47 3.82 22.06
C TYR A 301 -8.00 5.16 21.48
N GLN A 302 -9.00 5.75 22.13
CA GLN A 302 -9.64 6.98 21.68
C GLN A 302 -8.71 8.21 21.68
N PRO A 303 -8.02 8.55 22.80
CA PRO A 303 -6.99 9.59 22.80
C PRO A 303 -5.92 9.39 21.71
N LEU A 304 -5.52 8.15 21.45
CA LEU A 304 -4.51 7.85 20.42
C LEU A 304 -5.03 8.15 19.00
N VAL A 305 -6.28 7.79 18.69
CA VAL A 305 -6.94 8.12 17.42
C VAL A 305 -7.07 9.64 17.25
N VAL A 306 -7.59 10.34 18.26
CA VAL A 306 -7.77 11.80 18.24
C VAL A 306 -6.42 12.51 18.11
N ALA A 307 -5.39 12.08 18.86
CA ALA A 307 -4.05 12.64 18.74
C ALA A 307 -3.48 12.46 17.32
N THR A 308 -3.72 11.31 16.68
CA THR A 308 -3.28 11.07 15.29
C THR A 308 -3.99 12.00 14.31
N ILE A 309 -5.30 12.22 14.46
CA ILE A 309 -6.07 13.18 13.65
C ILE A 309 -5.49 14.58 13.78
N VAL A 310 -5.28 15.04 15.02
CA VAL A 310 -4.72 16.37 15.31
C VAL A 310 -3.33 16.52 14.70
N ILE A 311 -2.46 15.51 14.84
CA ILE A 311 -1.13 15.52 14.23
C ILE A 311 -1.20 15.63 12.70
N ILE A 312 -2.09 14.88 12.04
CA ILE A 312 -2.26 14.97 10.58
C ILE A 312 -2.70 16.38 10.17
N ILE A 313 -3.66 16.98 10.88
CA ILE A 313 -4.14 18.35 10.59
C ILE A 313 -3.01 19.36 10.78
N ILE A 314 -2.23 19.26 11.86
CA ILE A 314 -1.07 20.12 12.11
C ILE A 314 -0.04 19.97 11.00
N LEU A 315 0.34 18.75 10.64
CA LEU A 315 1.31 18.50 9.57
C LEU A 315 0.81 19.05 8.24
N VAL A 316 -0.45 18.81 7.86
CA VAL A 316 -1.01 19.37 6.63
C VAL A 316 -0.98 20.91 6.67
N SER A 317 -1.38 21.52 7.79
CA SER A 317 -1.31 22.98 7.93
C SER A 317 0.11 23.53 7.81
N LEU A 318 1.12 22.84 8.34
CA LEU A 318 2.52 23.25 8.29
C LEU A 318 3.16 23.02 6.91
N PHE A 319 2.84 21.93 6.23
CA PHE A 319 3.50 21.58 4.97
C PHE A 319 2.78 22.11 3.72
N THR A 320 1.46 22.29 3.75
CA THR A 320 0.68 22.68 2.56
C THR A 320 -0.28 23.85 2.79
N GLY A 321 -0.32 24.39 4.01
CA GLY A 321 -1.07 25.60 4.35
C GLY A 321 -2.58 25.40 4.32
N LEU A 322 -3.32 26.50 4.21
CA LEU A 322 -4.79 26.49 4.24
C LEU A 322 -5.37 25.75 3.01
N ASN A 323 -4.76 25.91 1.84
CA ASN A 323 -5.14 25.20 0.63
C ASN A 323 -4.95 23.69 0.79
N GLY A 324 -3.90 23.26 1.49
CA GLY A 324 -3.69 21.87 1.88
C GLY A 324 -4.80 21.30 2.76
N LEU A 325 -5.32 22.09 3.70
CA LEU A 325 -6.45 21.69 4.55
C LEU A 325 -7.74 21.53 3.74
N LEU A 326 -7.97 22.38 2.72
CA LEU A 326 -9.09 22.21 1.79
C LEU A 326 -8.98 20.91 1.01
N VAL A 327 -7.78 20.60 0.48
CA VAL A 327 -7.50 19.33 -0.21
C VAL A 327 -7.75 18.15 0.72
N LEU A 328 -7.27 18.21 1.97
CA LEU A 328 -7.48 17.19 2.99
C LEU A 328 -8.97 16.97 3.26
N LEU A 329 -9.75 18.05 3.40
CA LEU A 329 -11.19 17.99 3.67
C LEU A 329 -11.95 17.32 2.54
N VAL A 330 -11.74 17.75 1.29
CA VAL A 330 -12.40 17.14 0.11
C VAL A 330 -12.00 15.68 -0.04
N ALA A 331 -10.70 15.38 0.07
CA ALA A 331 -10.18 14.02 0.05
C ALA A 331 -10.82 13.14 1.13
N THR A 332 -11.07 13.68 2.32
CA THR A 332 -11.70 12.96 3.43
C THR A 332 -13.14 12.59 3.12
N PHE A 333 -13.93 13.51 2.55
CA PHE A 333 -15.28 13.17 2.11
C PHE A 333 -15.29 12.08 1.03
N ILE A 334 -14.38 12.16 0.05
CA ILE A 334 -14.24 11.12 -0.98
C ILE A 334 -13.83 9.78 -0.35
N GLY A 335 -12.87 9.79 0.57
CA GLY A 335 -12.37 8.59 1.24
C GLY A 335 -13.36 7.94 2.22
N LEU A 336 -14.38 8.67 2.68
CA LEU A 336 -15.49 8.12 3.46
C LEU A 336 -16.47 7.31 2.58
N LEU A 337 -16.64 7.64 1.30
CA LEU A 337 -17.54 6.93 0.37
C LEU A 337 -17.31 5.41 0.32
N PRO A 338 -16.08 4.89 0.09
CA PRO A 338 -15.87 3.46 0.06
C PRO A 338 -16.13 2.77 1.41
N ILE A 339 -15.91 3.49 2.52
CA ILE A 339 -16.20 2.98 3.87
C ILE A 339 -17.72 2.84 4.07
N SER A 340 -18.50 3.86 3.70
CA SER A 340 -19.96 3.84 3.84
C SER A 340 -20.64 2.85 2.89
N TRP A 341 -20.09 2.64 1.69
CA TRP A 341 -20.68 1.75 0.68
C TRP A 341 -20.13 0.32 0.71
N GLY A 342 -19.19 0.01 1.60
CA GLY A 342 -18.61 -1.32 1.73
C GLY A 342 -17.82 -1.79 0.51
N VAL A 343 -17.30 -0.86 -0.31
CA VAL A 343 -16.41 -1.16 -1.45
C VAL A 343 -14.94 -0.94 -1.06
N ARG A 344 -14.00 -1.50 -1.83
CA ARG A 344 -12.58 -1.38 -1.49
C ARG A 344 -12.10 0.06 -1.61
N ARG A 345 -11.37 0.51 -0.59
CA ARG A 345 -10.64 1.80 -0.60
C ARG A 345 -9.63 1.93 -1.75
N SER A 346 -9.17 0.81 -2.33
CA SER A 346 -8.24 0.84 -3.47
C SER A 346 -8.77 1.64 -4.66
N HIS A 347 -10.08 1.79 -4.82
CA HIS A 347 -10.67 2.61 -5.90
C HIS A 347 -10.38 4.10 -5.73
N CYS A 348 -10.10 4.57 -4.52
CA CYS A 348 -9.61 5.94 -4.29
C CYS A 348 -8.25 6.19 -4.98
N MET A 349 -7.52 5.16 -5.42
CA MET A 349 -6.33 5.33 -6.26
C MET A 349 -6.62 5.91 -7.65
N GLY A 350 -7.90 6.08 -8.03
CA GLY A 350 -8.28 6.89 -9.18
C GLY A 350 -7.58 8.25 -9.21
N VAL A 351 -7.33 8.85 -8.03
CA VAL A 351 -6.59 10.12 -7.86
C VAL A 351 -5.22 10.15 -8.56
N LEU A 352 -4.56 9.00 -8.73
CA LEU A 352 -3.31 8.88 -9.49
C LEU A 352 -3.53 8.13 -10.80
N LEU A 353 -4.27 7.02 -10.78
CA LEU A 353 -4.42 6.15 -11.95
C LEU A 353 -5.09 6.87 -13.12
N LEU A 354 -6.13 7.68 -12.90
CA LEU A 354 -6.81 8.38 -13.99
C LEU A 354 -5.90 9.46 -14.63
N PRO A 355 -5.29 10.40 -13.87
CA PRO A 355 -4.34 11.35 -14.46
C PRO A 355 -3.17 10.70 -15.20
N ILE A 356 -2.56 9.67 -14.61
CA ILE A 356 -1.41 8.98 -15.22
C ILE A 356 -1.84 8.24 -16.49
N THR A 357 -3.02 7.61 -16.50
CA THR A 357 -3.53 6.94 -17.70
C THR A 357 -3.72 7.93 -18.83
N LEU A 358 -4.33 9.10 -18.55
CA LEU A 358 -4.51 10.15 -19.56
C LEU A 358 -3.16 10.68 -20.08
N TYR A 359 -2.18 10.87 -19.20
CA TYR A 359 -0.82 11.29 -19.58
C TYR A 359 -0.12 10.32 -20.55
N PHE A 360 -0.38 9.02 -20.48
CA PHE A 360 0.21 8.03 -21.40
C PHE A 360 -0.59 7.82 -22.69
N LEU A 361 -1.82 8.31 -22.77
CA LEU A 361 -2.69 8.16 -23.95
C LEU A 361 -2.72 9.41 -24.83
N MET A 362 -2.46 10.58 -24.26
CA MET A 362 -2.34 11.86 -24.95
C MET A 362 -0.87 12.11 -25.29
#